data_AF-A0A538QW36-F1
#
_entry.id   AF-A0A538QW36-F1
#
_cell.length_a   1.000
_cell.length_b   1.000
_cell.length_c   1.000
_cell.angle_alpha   90.00
_cell.angle_beta   90.00
_cell.angle_gamma   90.00
#
_symmetry.space_group_name_H-M   'P 1'
#
loop_
_entity.id
_entity.type
_entity.pdbx_description
1 polymer ?
#
loop_
_entity_poly.entity_id
_entity_poly.type
_entity_poly.pdbx_seq_one_letter_code
_entity_poly.pdbx_strand_id
1 'polypeptide(L)'
;MTASDRPLTFIVRIVAGERGLRGVVERVRTGRKDEIQRAEDVAHVIAAALAKETAMTLKGKQALVTGGSRGIGRGIALKLAESGARVAVHYYVNEAAAKDTLERVRKHGADGFIVQADVSRVDDVRRIFAEVKQRFGTLDVFVANARPEAAKFYQKPME
;
A
#
# COMPACT_ATOMS: atom_id res chain seq x y z
N MET A 1 -14.22 -11.19 -12.50
CA MET A 1 -14.39 -9.99 -11.65
C MET A 1 -14.11 -10.38 -10.20
N THR A 2 -13.02 -9.90 -9.60
CA THR A 2 -12.68 -10.17 -8.20
C THR A 2 -13.42 -9.20 -7.28
N ALA A 3 -13.57 -9.54 -5.99
CA ALA A 3 -14.33 -8.75 -5.01
C ALA A 3 -13.80 -7.31 -4.74
N SER A 4 -12.74 -6.90 -5.44
CA SER A 4 -12.07 -5.60 -5.37
C SER A 4 -12.57 -4.58 -6.41
N ASP A 5 -13.30 -5.01 -7.45
CA ASP A 5 -13.85 -4.14 -8.51
C ASP A 5 -15.34 -3.83 -8.32
N ARG A 6 -15.93 -4.24 -7.19
CA ARG A 6 -17.34 -3.94 -6.92
C ARG A 6 -17.46 -2.50 -6.44
N PRO A 7 -18.24 -1.65 -7.11
CA PRO A 7 -18.43 -0.27 -6.67
C PRO A 7 -18.98 -0.25 -5.24
N LEU A 8 -18.48 0.64 -4.39
CA LEU A 8 -19.11 0.85 -3.08
C LEU A 8 -20.55 1.25 -3.27
N THR A 9 -21.43 0.50 -2.61
CA THR A 9 -22.83 0.85 -2.52
C THR A 9 -23.05 1.74 -1.29
N PHE A 10 -23.52 2.95 -1.55
CA PHE A 10 -24.06 3.84 -0.53
C PHE A 10 -25.57 3.85 -0.66
N ILE A 11 -26.27 3.70 0.45
CA ILE A 11 -27.71 3.92 0.50
C ILE A 11 -27.91 5.26 1.19
N VAL A 12 -28.49 6.20 0.46
CA VAL A 12 -28.86 7.50 0.99
C VAL A 12 -30.35 7.45 1.28
N ARG A 13 -30.73 7.49 2.56
CA ARG A 13 -32.14 7.57 2.95
C ARG A 13 -32.46 9.01 3.28
N ILE A 14 -33.22 9.68 2.42
CA ILE A 14 -33.66 11.07 2.60
C ILE A 14 -35.17 11.09 2.80
N VAL A 15 -35.62 11.89 3.76
CA VAL A 15 -37.02 12.25 3.96
C VAL A 15 -37.12 13.77 3.80
N ALA A 16 -37.98 14.23 2.89
CA ALA A 16 -38.33 15.64 2.80
C ALA A 16 -39.39 15.96 3.88
N GLY A 17 -39.12 16.93 4.74
CA GLY A 17 -40.06 17.43 5.74
C GLY A 17 -40.31 18.93 5.60
N GLU A 18 -41.29 19.46 6.34
CA GLU A 18 -41.71 20.87 6.31
C GLU A 18 -40.57 21.86 6.65
N ARG A 19 -39.52 21.39 7.34
CA ARG A 19 -38.33 22.19 7.71
C ARG A 19 -37.09 21.90 6.85
N GLY A 20 -37.25 21.24 5.70
CA GLY A 20 -36.17 20.92 4.77
C GLY A 20 -35.85 19.42 4.67
N LEU A 21 -34.68 19.10 4.10
CA LEU A 21 -34.22 17.74 3.88
C LEU A 21 -33.65 17.15 5.17
N ARG A 22 -34.01 15.91 5.51
CA ARG A 22 -33.40 15.18 6.62
C ARG A 22 -33.11 13.75 6.19
N GLY A 23 -31.86 13.30 6.32
CA GLY A 23 -31.48 11.97 5.87
C GLY A 23 -30.24 11.41 6.54
N VAL A 24 -29.95 10.15 6.26
CA VAL A 24 -28.74 9.46 6.71
C VAL A 24 -28.12 8.76 5.51
N VAL A 25 -26.80 8.91 5.35
CA VAL A 25 -26.02 8.08 4.44
C VAL A 25 -25.55 6.85 5.18
N GLU A 26 -25.90 5.67 4.66
CA GLU A 26 -25.42 4.41 5.17
C GLU A 26 -24.45 3.77 4.18
N ARG A 27 -23.24 3.45 4.66
CA ARG A 27 -22.29 2.64 3.89
C ARG A 27 -22.61 1.16 4.13
N VAL A 28 -23.37 0.57 3.20
CA VAL A 28 -23.92 -0.82 3.28
C VAL A 28 -22.89 -1.86 3.69
N ARG A 29 -21.63 -1.72 3.23
CA ARG A 29 -20.56 -2.69 3.53
C ARG A 29 -19.92 -2.53 4.91
N THR A 30 -20.03 -1.35 5.55
CA THR A 30 -19.32 -1.05 6.82
C THR A 30 -20.24 -0.57 7.96
N GLY A 31 -21.53 -0.34 7.69
CA GLY A 31 -22.51 0.10 8.69
C GLY A 31 -22.28 1.52 9.26
N ARG A 32 -21.42 2.34 8.64
CA ARG A 32 -21.22 3.74 9.07
C ARG A 32 -22.37 4.62 8.61
N LYS A 33 -22.76 5.53 9.49
CA LYS A 33 -23.87 6.47 9.31
C LYS A 33 -23.36 7.91 9.41
N ASP A 34 -23.71 8.73 8.43
CA ASP A 34 -23.45 10.17 8.42
C ASP A 34 -24.79 10.93 8.22
N GLU A 35 -25.02 12.03 8.93
CA GLU A 35 -26.28 12.80 8.88
C GLU A 35 -26.32 13.80 7.69
N ILE A 36 -27.51 14.04 7.14
CA ILE A 36 -27.79 14.99 6.05
C ILE A 36 -28.88 15.98 6.50
N GLN A 37 -28.62 17.29 6.31
CA GLN A 37 -29.56 18.37 6.60
C GLN A 37 -29.90 19.23 5.36
N ARG A 38 -29.06 19.21 4.32
CA ARG A 38 -29.25 19.97 3.07
C ARG A 38 -28.80 19.17 1.85
N ALA A 39 -29.16 19.64 0.67
CA ALA A 39 -28.79 19.00 -0.60
C ALA A 39 -27.27 19.02 -0.84
N GLU A 40 -26.58 20.09 -0.43
CA GLU A 40 -25.12 20.19 -0.54
C GLU A 40 -24.40 19.11 0.28
N ASP A 41 -24.98 18.71 1.42
CA ASP A 41 -24.43 17.67 2.29
C ASP A 41 -24.39 16.31 1.57
N VAL A 42 -25.38 16.01 0.71
CA VAL A 42 -25.43 14.75 -0.07
C VAL A 42 -24.26 14.68 -1.05
N ALA A 43 -24.01 15.77 -1.79
CA ALA A 43 -22.88 15.85 -2.72
C ALA A 43 -21.53 15.75 -1.98
N HIS A 44 -21.43 16.39 -0.82
CA HIS A 44 -20.23 16.36 0.00
C HIS A 44 -19.95 14.95 0.56
N VAL A 45 -20.97 14.24 1.04
CA VAL A 45 -20.81 12.87 1.54
C VAL A 45 -20.44 11.91 0.42
N ILE A 46 -21.06 12.00 -0.76
CA ILE A 46 -20.70 11.16 -1.92
C ILE A 46 -19.25 11.44 -2.33
N ALA A 47 -18.85 12.71 -2.48
CA ALA A 47 -17.48 13.07 -2.85
C ALA A 47 -16.45 12.62 -1.80
N ALA A 48 -16.72 12.83 -0.51
CA ALA A 48 -15.84 12.41 0.58
C ALA A 48 -15.73 10.88 0.66
N ALA A 49 -16.82 10.16 0.41
CA ALA A 49 -16.83 8.70 0.46
C ALA A 49 -16.09 8.07 -0.72
N LEU A 50 -16.21 8.65 -1.92
CA LEU A 50 -15.41 8.29 -3.08
C LEU A 50 -13.92 8.59 -2.84
N ALA A 51 -13.59 9.77 -2.31
CA ALA A 51 -12.20 10.15 -2.00
C ALA A 51 -11.55 9.25 -0.93
N LYS A 52 -12.32 8.84 0.08
CA LYS A 52 -11.86 7.96 1.17
C LYS A 52 -11.69 6.50 0.77
N GLU A 53 -12.34 6.07 -0.31
CA GLU A 53 -12.07 4.77 -0.93
C GLU A 53 -10.79 4.79 -1.77
N THR A 54 -10.51 5.90 -2.45
CA THR A 54 -9.32 6.05 -3.29
C THR A 54 -8.03 6.33 -2.50
N ALA A 55 -8.13 6.82 -1.26
CA ALA A 55 -6.98 7.32 -0.52
C ALA A 55 -6.87 6.75 0.90
N MET A 56 -6.38 5.52 1.03
CA MET A 56 -5.47 5.22 2.14
C MET A 56 -4.08 5.72 1.74
N THR A 57 -3.85 7.02 1.94
CA THR A 57 -2.53 7.61 1.68
C THR A 57 -1.51 7.09 2.69
N LEU A 58 -0.36 6.70 2.18
CA LEU A 58 0.85 6.38 2.95
C LEU A 58 1.88 7.52 2.85
N LYS A 59 1.43 8.73 2.53
CA LYS A 59 2.31 9.90 2.42
C LYS A 59 3.11 10.10 3.72
N GLY A 60 4.42 10.20 3.58
CA GLY A 60 5.35 10.38 4.70
C GLY A 60 5.67 9.08 5.47
N LYS A 61 5.07 7.95 5.09
CA LYS A 61 5.40 6.64 5.66
C LYS A 61 6.65 6.06 5.04
N GLN A 62 7.39 5.30 5.83
CA GLN A 62 8.64 4.67 5.44
C GLN A 62 8.43 3.17 5.33
N ALA A 63 8.74 2.59 4.18
CA ALA A 63 8.51 1.18 3.89
C ALA A 63 9.80 0.44 3.51
N LEU A 64 9.95 -0.80 3.96
CA LEU A 64 10.99 -1.72 3.53
C LEU A 64 10.36 -2.93 2.85
N VAL A 65 10.75 -3.20 1.60
CA VAL A 65 10.31 -4.38 0.85
C VAL A 65 11.49 -5.29 0.58
N THR A 66 11.49 -6.47 1.20
CA THR A 66 12.51 -7.50 0.95
C THR A 66 12.25 -8.24 -0.36
N GLY A 67 13.28 -8.44 -1.18
CA GLY A 67 13.09 -9.02 -2.50
C GLY A 67 12.32 -8.08 -3.43
N GLY A 68 12.48 -6.78 -3.23
CA GLY A 68 11.73 -5.73 -3.93
C GLY A 68 12.20 -5.49 -5.36
N SER A 69 13.33 -6.05 -5.80
CA SER A 69 13.91 -5.75 -7.13
C SER A 69 13.12 -6.32 -8.32
N ARG A 70 12.19 -7.26 -8.10
CA ARG A 70 11.42 -7.92 -9.18
C ARG A 70 10.13 -8.56 -8.70
N GLY A 71 9.35 -9.10 -9.65
CA GLY A 71 8.14 -9.89 -9.40
C GLY A 71 7.13 -9.17 -8.49
N ILE A 72 6.55 -9.94 -7.56
CA ILE A 72 5.57 -9.43 -6.57
C ILE A 72 6.19 -8.33 -5.70
N GLY A 73 7.44 -8.49 -5.25
CA GLY A 73 8.12 -7.48 -4.44
C GLY A 73 8.21 -6.12 -5.12
N ARG A 74 8.55 -6.09 -6.42
CA ARG A 74 8.52 -4.85 -7.21
C ARG A 74 7.11 -4.28 -7.29
N GLY A 75 6.11 -5.10 -7.60
CA GLY A 75 4.71 -4.64 -7.64
C GLY A 75 4.27 -3.98 -6.34
N ILE A 76 4.61 -4.58 -5.19
CA ILE A 76 4.33 -4.00 -3.86
C ILE A 76 5.08 -2.69 -3.66
N ALA A 77 6.37 -2.62 -3.99
CA ALA A 77 7.17 -1.40 -3.87
C ALA A 77 6.56 -0.24 -4.67
N LEU A 78 6.12 -0.50 -5.91
CA LEU A 78 5.45 0.50 -6.74
C LEU A 78 4.11 0.92 -6.17
N LYS A 79 3.30 -0.01 -5.65
CA LYS A 79 1.99 0.34 -5.07
C LYS A 79 2.11 1.18 -3.79
N LEU A 80 3.13 0.90 -2.98
CA LEU A 80 3.47 1.71 -1.80
C LEU A 80 3.91 3.12 -2.22
N ALA A 81 4.73 3.23 -3.27
CA ALA A 81 5.16 4.50 -3.85
C ALA A 81 3.98 5.32 -4.40
N GLU A 82 3.08 4.71 -5.17
CA GLU A 82 1.83 5.32 -5.65
C GLU A 82 0.98 5.88 -4.50
N SER A 83 1.03 5.24 -3.33
CA SER A 83 0.31 5.67 -2.13
C SER A 83 1.05 6.76 -1.36
N GLY A 84 2.27 7.13 -1.76
CA GLY A 84 3.09 8.21 -1.19
C GLY A 84 4.13 7.77 -0.15
N ALA A 85 4.33 6.46 0.06
CA ALA A 85 5.36 5.97 0.97
C ALA A 85 6.75 6.06 0.33
N ARG A 86 7.77 6.41 1.14
CA ARG A 86 9.17 6.23 0.76
C ARG A 86 9.55 4.76 0.88
N VAL A 87 10.32 4.23 -0.07
CA VAL A 87 10.55 2.78 -0.17
C VAL A 87 12.03 2.40 -0.19
N ALA A 88 12.45 1.59 0.78
CA ALA A 88 13.71 0.87 0.74
C ALA A 88 13.50 -0.45 -0.01
N VAL A 89 14.15 -0.58 -1.16
CA VAL A 89 14.10 -1.75 -2.05
C VAL A 89 15.26 -2.67 -1.70
N HIS A 90 14.99 -3.74 -0.97
CA HIS A 90 16.01 -4.74 -0.68
C HIS A 90 16.18 -5.73 -1.84
N TYR A 91 17.44 -6.07 -2.13
CA TYR A 91 17.84 -7.08 -3.12
C TYR A 91 19.03 -7.91 -2.63
N TYR A 92 19.19 -9.12 -3.18
CA TYR A 92 20.33 -9.99 -2.84
C TYR A 92 21.47 -9.87 -3.86
N VAL A 93 21.21 -10.26 -5.12
CA VAL A 93 22.25 -10.35 -6.17
C VAL A 93 22.10 -9.31 -7.28
N ASN A 94 20.89 -9.09 -7.77
CA ASN A 94 20.66 -8.29 -8.98
C ASN A 94 20.45 -6.80 -8.65
N GLU A 95 21.54 -6.05 -8.54
CA GLU A 95 21.52 -4.60 -8.28
C GLU A 95 20.83 -3.81 -9.40
N ALA A 96 21.08 -4.18 -10.68
CA ALA A 96 20.49 -3.48 -11.82
C ALA A 96 18.95 -3.50 -11.77
N ALA A 97 18.36 -4.66 -11.43
CA ALA A 97 16.91 -4.77 -11.24
C ALA A 97 16.40 -3.94 -10.03
N ALA A 98 17.20 -3.82 -8.97
CA ALA A 98 16.87 -2.98 -7.83
C ALA A 98 16.89 -1.49 -8.21
N LYS A 99 17.89 -1.05 -8.99
CA LYS A 99 17.98 0.31 -9.53
C LYS A 99 16.79 0.65 -10.44
N ASP A 100 16.44 -0.22 -11.39
CA ASP A 100 15.23 -0.06 -12.22
C ASP A 100 13.95 0.07 -11.37
N THR A 101 13.83 -0.75 -10.31
CA THR A 101 12.68 -0.62 -9.39
C THR A 101 12.66 0.73 -8.68
N LEU A 102 13.80 1.20 -8.17
CA LEU A 102 13.90 2.48 -7.49
C LEU A 102 13.59 3.66 -8.43
N GLU A 103 14.03 3.61 -9.69
CA GLU A 103 13.67 4.61 -10.69
C GLU A 103 12.16 4.64 -10.95
N ARG A 104 11.51 3.48 -11.01
CA ARG A 104 10.04 3.40 -11.14
C ARG A 104 9.34 3.93 -9.89
N VAL A 105 9.82 3.64 -8.68
CA VAL A 105 9.33 4.24 -7.43
C VAL A 105 9.37 5.77 -7.53
N ARG A 106 10.48 6.34 -8.01
CA ARG A 106 10.65 7.78 -8.25
C ARG A 106 9.68 8.35 -9.27
N LYS A 107 9.38 7.60 -10.34
CA LYS A 107 8.35 7.99 -11.33
C LYS A 107 6.93 8.05 -10.74
N HIS A 108 6.65 7.34 -9.65
CA HIS A 108 5.39 7.45 -8.90
C HIS A 108 5.38 8.59 -7.87
N GLY A 109 6.40 9.45 -7.85
CA GLY A 109 6.44 10.64 -6.99
C GLY A 109 6.90 10.37 -5.55
N ALA A 110 7.39 9.17 -5.25
CA ALA A 110 8.00 8.83 -3.97
C ALA A 110 9.52 8.66 -4.09
N ASP A 111 10.26 8.84 -3.01
CA ASP A 111 11.71 8.59 -3.00
C ASP A 111 12.07 7.35 -2.16
N GLY A 112 13.33 6.96 -2.19
CA GLY A 112 13.78 5.76 -1.51
C GLY A 112 15.23 5.43 -1.80
N PHE A 113 15.58 4.18 -1.56
CA PHE A 113 16.93 3.68 -1.81
C PHE A 113 16.94 2.17 -2.03
N ILE A 114 18.04 1.65 -2.55
CA ILE A 114 18.29 0.20 -2.61
C ILE A 114 19.19 -0.24 -1.45
N VAL A 115 18.99 -1.46 -0.95
CA VAL A 115 19.84 -2.07 0.09
C VAL A 115 20.15 -3.51 -0.26
N GLN A 116 21.43 -3.86 -0.27
CA GLN A 116 21.92 -5.20 -0.61
C GLN A 116 22.21 -6.01 0.65
N ALA A 117 21.64 -7.22 0.74
CA ALA A 117 21.90 -8.13 1.85
C ALA A 117 21.46 -9.57 1.54
N ASP A 118 22.01 -10.52 2.29
CA ASP A 118 21.47 -11.86 2.40
C ASP A 118 20.55 -11.96 3.63
N VAL A 119 19.24 -12.04 3.39
CA VAL A 119 18.24 -12.15 4.47
C VAL A 119 18.27 -13.48 5.22
N SER A 120 19.03 -14.48 4.76
CA SER A 120 19.28 -15.71 5.52
C SER A 120 20.32 -15.53 6.62
N ARG A 121 21.05 -14.41 6.63
CA ARG A 121 22.11 -14.11 7.60
C ARG A 121 21.65 -13.03 8.58
N VAL A 122 21.65 -13.35 9.88
CA VAL A 122 21.15 -12.46 10.94
C VAL A 122 21.87 -11.10 10.95
N ASP A 123 23.18 -11.08 10.74
CA ASP A 123 23.94 -9.82 10.75
C ASP A 123 23.63 -8.92 9.55
N ASP A 124 23.31 -9.52 8.40
CA ASP A 124 22.84 -8.77 7.24
C ASP A 124 21.44 -8.20 7.45
N VAL A 125 20.55 -8.97 8.10
CA VAL A 125 19.24 -8.46 8.53
C VAL A 125 19.41 -7.26 9.45
N ARG A 126 20.30 -7.35 10.46
CA ARG A 126 20.61 -6.23 11.36
C ARG A 126 21.11 -5.00 10.59
N ARG A 127 21.99 -5.20 9.60
CA ARG A 127 22.52 -4.13 8.74
C ARG A 127 21.43 -3.46 7.91
N ILE A 128 20.49 -4.22 7.33
CA ILE A 128 19.34 -3.66 6.61
C ILE A 128 18.55 -2.71 7.51
N PHE A 129 18.15 -3.16 8.71
CA PHE A 129 17.35 -2.34 9.62
C PHE A 129 18.14 -1.13 10.16
N ALA A 130 19.45 -1.25 10.36
CA ALA A 130 20.31 -0.13 10.73
C ALA A 130 20.35 0.93 9.62
N GLU A 131 20.52 0.53 8.36
CA GLU A 131 20.53 1.46 7.21
C GLU A 131 19.16 2.12 7.00
N VAL A 132 18.07 1.37 7.16
CA VAL A 132 16.70 1.92 7.17
C VAL A 132 16.52 2.94 8.27
N LYS A 133 16.92 2.63 9.51
CA LYS A 133 16.84 3.57 10.62
C LYS A 133 17.68 4.83 10.35
N GLN A 134 18.88 4.68 9.80
CA GLN A 134 19.74 5.81 9.46
C GLN A 134 19.13 6.73 8.40
N ARG A 135 18.55 6.17 7.34
CA ARG A 135 18.08 6.94 6.17
C ARG A 135 16.65 7.42 6.27
N PHE A 136 15.80 6.67 6.96
CA PHE A 136 14.38 6.97 7.11
C PHE A 136 13.99 7.44 8.52
N GLY A 137 14.83 7.22 9.54
CA GLY A 137 14.54 7.55 10.93
C GLY A 137 13.56 6.57 11.59
N THR A 138 12.48 6.24 10.89
CA THR A 138 11.46 5.28 11.30
C THR A 138 11.19 4.24 10.21
N LEU A 139 10.52 3.15 10.58
CA LEU A 139 9.98 2.17 9.66
C LEU A 139 8.52 1.93 10.02
N ASP A 140 7.60 2.33 9.15
CA ASP A 140 6.16 2.17 9.36
C ASP A 140 5.63 0.87 8.75
N VAL A 141 6.23 0.43 7.64
CA VAL A 141 5.76 -0.72 6.86
C VAL A 141 6.92 -1.66 6.56
N PHE A 142 6.79 -2.92 6.98
CA PHE A 142 7.75 -3.97 6.63
C PHE A 142 7.06 -5.06 5.81
N VAL A 143 7.60 -5.35 4.63
CA VAL A 143 7.13 -6.42 3.75
C VAL A 143 8.19 -7.52 3.66
N ALA A 144 7.94 -8.62 4.37
CA ALA A 144 8.73 -9.84 4.33
C ALA A 144 8.38 -10.67 3.08
N ASN A 145 8.95 -10.32 1.93
CA ASN A 145 8.68 -10.95 0.64
C ASN A 145 9.87 -11.76 0.10
N ALA A 146 11.11 -11.50 0.53
CA ALA A 146 12.26 -12.29 0.08
C ALA A 146 12.10 -13.78 0.46
N ARG A 147 12.42 -14.67 -0.48
CA ARG A 147 12.38 -16.14 -0.30
C ARG A 147 13.77 -16.72 -0.58
N PRO A 148 14.65 -16.86 0.43
CA PRO A 148 15.98 -17.44 0.24
C PRO A 148 15.96 -18.95 -0.07
N GLU A 149 14.88 -19.67 0.25
CA GLU A 149 14.83 -21.14 0.24
C GLU A 149 14.23 -21.77 -1.04
N ALA A 150 13.77 -20.98 -2.01
CA ALA A 150 12.99 -21.51 -3.13
C ALA A 150 13.73 -22.57 -3.99
N ALA A 151 15.07 -22.51 -4.06
CA ALA A 151 15.86 -23.49 -4.82
C ALA A 151 15.94 -24.88 -4.14
N LYS A 152 15.61 -25.00 -2.84
CA LYS A 152 15.61 -26.29 -2.12
C LYS A 152 14.24 -26.94 -2.04
N PHE A 153 13.17 -26.19 -2.34
CA PHE A 153 11.80 -26.65 -2.14
C PHE A 153 11.30 -27.54 -3.29
N TYR A 154 11.90 -27.43 -4.49
CA TYR A 154 11.61 -28.32 -5.60
C TYR A 154 12.75 -29.33 -5.77
N GLN A 155 12.54 -30.53 -5.23
CA GLN A 155 13.25 -31.71 -5.70
C GLN A 155 12.39 -32.33 -6.79
N LYS A 156 12.95 -32.53 -7.99
CA LYS A 156 12.29 -33.33 -9.02
C LYS A 156 11.95 -34.69 -8.39
N PRO A 157 10.71 -35.21 -8.48
CA PRO A 157 10.42 -36.54 -7.98
C PRO A 157 11.39 -37.51 -8.66
N MET A 158 12.06 -38.33 -7.85
CA MET A 158 13.10 -39.32 -8.17
C MET A 158 13.22 -39.69 -9.65
N GLU A 159 14.45 -39.60 -10.18
CA GLU A 159 14.80 -40.32 -11.44
C GLU A 159 14.70 -41.83 -11.26
#